data_AF-A0A4Q3BCY1-F1
#
_entry.id   AF-A0A4Q3BCY1-F1
#
_cell.length_a   1.000
_cell.length_b   1.000
_cell.length_c   1.000
_cell.angle_alpha   90.00
_cell.angle_beta   90.00
_cell.angle_gamma   90.00
#
_symmetry.space_group_name_H-M   'P 1'
#
loop_
_entity.id
_entity.type
_entity.pdbx_description
1 polymer ?
#
loop_
_entity_poly.entity_id
_entity_poly.type
_entity_poly.pdbx_seq_one_letter_code
_entity_poly.pdbx_strand_id
1 'polypeptide(L)' 'MTHQFEPFTPENFRNQTGLNAFENEAIYIRWVNTQINYANYIQMQAMNESLKEIINILKEGALVETTKQL' A
#
# COMPACT_ATOMS: atom_id res chain seq x y z
N MET A 1 -0.76 -2.30 -11.34
CA MET A 1 -0.45 -0.88 -11.58
C MET A 1 0.29 -0.36 -10.37
N THR A 2 1.55 0.07 -10.52
CA THR A 2 2.27 0.77 -9.45
C THR A 2 1.57 2.10 -9.21
N HIS A 3 0.93 2.26 -8.05
CA HIS A 3 0.33 3.53 -7.65
C HIS A 3 1.50 4.52 -7.48
N GLN A 4 1.67 5.43 -8.44
CA GLN A 4 2.64 6.51 -8.35
C GLN A 4 2.17 7.44 -7.25
N PHE A 5 2.99 7.58 -6.21
CA PHE A 5 2.64 8.40 -5.07
C PHE A 5 2.71 9.88 -5.48
N GLU A 6 1.57 10.56 -5.51
CA GLU A 6 1.58 12.01 -5.65
C GLU A 6 2.24 12.63 -4.41
N PRO A 7 3.24 13.51 -4.57
CA PRO A 7 3.99 14.02 -3.44
C PRO A 7 3.09 14.77 -2.46
N PHE A 8 3.35 14.56 -1.17
CA PHE A 8 2.69 15.27 -0.07
C PHE A 8 3.23 16.69 0.02
N THR A 9 2.68 17.60 -0.78
CA THR A 9 3.12 18.99 -0.82
C THR A 9 2.12 19.93 -0.14
N PRO A 10 2.59 21.07 0.41
CA PRO A 10 1.71 22.14 0.90
C PRO A 10 0.68 22.59 -0.14
N GLU A 11 1.04 22.62 -1.41
CA GLU A 11 0.15 23.00 -2.51
C GLU A 11 -0.99 22.00 -2.67
N ASN A 12 -0.69 20.70 -2.62
CA ASN A 12 -1.71 19.66 -2.73
C ASN A 12 -2.65 19.68 -1.52
N PHE A 13 -2.09 19.84 -0.32
CA PHE A 13 -2.91 20.04 0.89
C PHE A 13 -3.84 21.24 0.76
N ARG A 14 -3.35 22.39 0.28
CA ARG A 14 -4.17 23.57 0.06
C ARG A 14 -5.25 23.34 -1.00
N ASN A 15 -4.93 22.64 -2.08
CA ASN A 15 -5.91 22.34 -3.14
C ASN A 15 -7.03 21.41 -2.64
N GLN A 16 -6.73 20.46 -1.76
CA GLN A 16 -7.71 19.50 -1.26
C GLN A 16 -8.55 20.02 -0.08
N THR A 17 -7.94 20.85 0.78
CA THR A 17 -8.55 21.26 2.06
C THR A 17 -8.93 22.74 2.09
N GLY A 18 -8.39 23.56 1.20
CA GLY A 18 -8.51 25.02 1.23
C GLY A 18 -7.61 25.71 2.27
N LEU A 19 -6.84 24.96 3.06
CA LEU A 19 -6.04 25.50 4.16
C LEU A 19 -4.58 25.74 3.76
N ASN A 20 -3.96 26.76 4.34
CA ASN A 20 -2.52 26.95 4.25
C ASN A 20 -1.81 25.98 5.22
N ALA A 21 -0.83 25.23 4.72
CA ALA A 21 -0.10 24.23 5.49
C ALA A 21 0.71 24.84 6.66
N PHE A 22 1.33 26.01 6.46
CA PHE A 22 2.17 26.64 7.47
C PHE A 22 1.34 27.24 8.61
N GLU A 23 0.18 27.82 8.27
CA GLU A 23 -0.76 28.35 9.27
C GLU A 23 -1.49 27.23 10.03
N ASN A 24 -1.59 26.04 9.43
CA ASN A 24 -2.31 24.89 9.96
C ASN A 24 -1.42 23.64 10.06
N GLU A 25 -0.19 23.79 10.57
CA GLU A 25 0.85 22.75 10.55
C GLU A 25 0.38 21.41 11.14
N ALA A 26 -0.29 21.43 12.29
CA ALA A 26 -0.80 20.22 12.92
C ALA A 26 -1.82 19.48 12.04
N ILE A 27 -2.66 20.22 11.31
CA ILE A 27 -3.65 19.65 10.38
C ILE A 27 -2.93 19.09 9.15
N TYR A 28 -1.95 19.82 8.62
CA TYR A 28 -1.14 19.37 7.49
C TYR A 28 -0.41 18.06 7.81
N ILE A 29 0.30 17.99 8.95
CA ILE A 29 0.99 16.75 9.39
C ILE A 29 0.01 15.59 9.53
N ARG A 30 -1.16 15.82 10.14
CA ARG A 30 -2.19 14.79 10.27
C ARG A 30 -2.73 14.32 8.92
N TRP A 31 -2.92 15.24 7.99
CA TRP A 31 -3.34 14.91 6.63
C TRP A 31 -2.27 14.05 5.94
N VAL A 32 -0.99 14.45 5.96
CA VAL A 32 0.13 13.67 5.40
C VAL A 32 0.18 12.26 5.99
N ASN A 33 0.12 12.15 7.32
CA ASN A 33 0.16 10.85 8.01
C ASN A 33 -1.01 9.95 7.61
N THR A 34 -2.21 10.52 7.44
CA THR A 34 -3.39 9.75 7.02
C THR A 34 -3.19 9.16 5.63
N GLN A 35 -2.63 9.93 4.70
CA GLN A 35 -2.35 9.45 3.35
C GLN A 35 -1.25 8.37 3.34
N ILE A 36 -0.17 8.54 4.12
CA ILE A 36 0.89 7.52 4.28
C ILE A 36 0.31 6.22 4.83
N ASN A 37 -0.53 6.30 5.86
CA ASN A 37 -1.11 5.10 6.46
C ASN A 37 -2.02 4.36 5.48
N TYR A 38 -2.82 5.09 4.70
CA TYR A 38 -3.64 4.50 3.66
C TYR A 38 -2.80 3.81 2.57
N ALA A 39 -1.71 4.45 2.15
CA ALA A 39 -0.75 3.87 1.21
C ALA A 39 -0.17 2.54 1.70
N ASN A 40 0.29 2.52 2.95
CA ASN A 40 0.87 1.34 3.57
C ASN A 40 -0.17 0.22 3.65
N TYR A 41 -1.41 0.54 3.99
CA TYR A 41 -2.51 -0.43 4.02
C TYR A 41 -2.71 -1.11 2.65
N ILE A 42 -2.78 -0.34 1.57
CA ILE A 42 -2.93 -0.90 0.21
C ILE A 42 -1.74 -1.77 -0.18
N GLN A 43 -0.51 -1.36 0.14
CA GLN A 43 0.68 -2.16 -0.13
C GLN A 43 0.68 -3.48 0.66
N MET A 44 0.28 -3.44 1.94
CA MET A 44 0.15 -4.65 2.76
C MET A 44 -0.92 -5.60 2.22
N GLN A 45 -2.03 -5.07 1.69
CA GLN A 45 -3.05 -5.89 1.05
C GLN A 45 -2.50 -6.58 -0.19
N ALA A 46 -1.82 -5.85 -1.07
CA ALA A 46 -1.19 -6.42 -2.26
C ALA A 46 -0.13 -7.49 -1.89
N MET A 47 0.68 -7.24 -0.86
CA MET A 47 1.65 -8.21 -0.35
C MET A 47 0.96 -9.48 0.16
N ASN A 48 -0.17 -9.37 0.87
CA ASN A 48 -0.93 -10.51 1.34
C ASN A 48 -1.48 -11.35 0.17
N GLU A 49 -1.95 -10.70 -0.90
CA GLU A 49 -2.39 -11.38 -2.11
C GLU A 49 -1.23 -12.13 -2.79
N SER A 50 -0.08 -11.49 -2.96
CA SER A 50 1.13 -12.14 -3.50
C SER A 50 1.60 -13.32 -2.64
N LEU A 51 1.54 -13.22 -1.31
CA LEU A 51 1.90 -14.32 -0.42
C LEU A 51 0.97 -15.53 -0.58
N LYS A 52 -0.34 -15.29 -0.73
CA LYS A 52 -1.30 -16.38 -0.99
C LYS A 52 -1.01 -17.08 -2.31
N GLU A 53 -0.67 -16.32 -3.35
CA GLU A 53 -0.29 -16.87 -4.65
C GLU A 53 0.98 -17.73 -4.56
N ILE A 54 2.02 -17.23 -3.88
CA ILE A 54 3.26 -18.00 -3.62
C ILE A 54 2.95 -19.30 -2.87
N ILE A 55 2.12 -19.24 -1.83
CA ILE A 55 1.74 -20.44 -1.06
C ILE A 55 0.99 -21.44 -1.94
N ASN A 56 0.11 -20.98 -2.82
CA ASN A 56 -0.62 -21.87 -3.74
C ASN A 56 0.33 -22.56 -4.72
N ILE A 57 1.26 -21.81 -5.32
CA ILE A 57 2.30 -22.38 -6.21
C ILE A 57 3.13 -23.44 -5.48
N LEU A 58 3.55 -23.17 -4.24
CA LEU A 58 4.31 -24.13 -3.43
C LEU A 58 3.51 -25.39 -3.12
N LYS A 59 2.22 -25.26 -2.81
CA LYS A 59 1.33 -26.41 -2.57
C LYS A 59 1.12 -27.24 -3.83
N GLU A 60 0.89 -26.60 -4.98
CA GLU A 60 0.75 -27.28 -6.26
C GLU A 60 2.04 -28.02 -6.64
N GLY A 61 3.21 -27.39 -6.47
CA GLY A 61 4.50 -28.04 -6.67
C GLY A 61 4.72 -29.26 -5.76
N ALA A 62 4.37 -29.15 -4.47
CA ALA A 62 4.47 -30.26 -3.53
C ALA A 62 3.54 -31.44 -3.88
N LEU A 63 2.33 -31.16 -4.37
CA LEU A 63 1.38 -32.19 -4.81
C LEU A 63 1.88 -32.94 -6.06
N VAL A 64 2.53 -32.23 -7.00
CA VAL A 64 3.11 -32.84 -8.20
C VAL A 64 4.29 -33.77 -7.86
N GLU A 65 5.16 -33.40 -6.91
CA GLU A 65 6.26 -34.28 -6.49
C GLU A 65 5.77 -35.56 -5.80
N THR A 66 4.75 -35.46 -4.95
CA THR A 66 4.18 -36.60 -4.23
C THR A 66 3.57 -37.64 -5.21
N THR A 67 3.01 -37.17 -6.32
CA THR A 67 2.39 -38.02 -7.35
C THR A 67 3.43 -38.74 -8.23
N LYS A 68 4.67 -38.24 -8.31
CA LYS A 68 5.78 -38.88 -9.06
C LYS A 68 6.51 -39.96 -8.25
N GLN A 69 6.30 -40.00 -6.93
CA GLN A 69 6.91 -40.99 -6.03
C GLN A 69 6.00 -42.20 -5.75
N LEU A 70 4.79 -42.22 -6.30
CA LEU A 70 3.84 -43.35 -6.30
C LEU A 70 3.81 -44.01 -7.68
#